data_AF-A0A7C4KWK3-F1
#
_entry.id   AF-A0A7C4KWK3-F1
#
_cell.length_a   1.000
_cell.length_b   1.000
_cell.length_c   1.000
_cell.angle_alpha   90.00
_cell.angle_beta   90.00
_cell.angle_gamma   90.00
#
_symmetry.space_group_name_H-M   'P 1'
#
loop_
_entity.id
_entity.type
_entity.pdbx_description
1 polymer ?
#
loop_
_entity_poly.entity_id
_entity_poly.type
_entity_poly.pdbx_seq_one_letter_code
_entity_poly.pdbx_strand_id
1 'polypeptide(L)'
;MYEVRIMVTKEEVISKFKEAIINGDEEEAVKWAKESISIGLDAYEMITKYGGEAMEIVSKMYEEKKIFVPEVLLAANALTNAIEILKPYIKIETTKVPAKIVLGVVEGDIHDIGKNLVKIMLSAAGFEVIDLGRDVPLQKFIEVTKEVKA
;
A
#
# COMPACT_ATOMS: atom_id res chain seq x y z
N MET A 1 -35.32 -10.59 -20.23
CA MET A 1 -34.61 -9.30 -20.37
C MET A 1 -33.27 -9.50 -19.67
N TYR A 2 -32.27 -9.97 -20.41
CA TYR A 2 -30.94 -10.22 -19.84
C TYR A 2 -30.24 -8.88 -19.70
N GLU A 3 -29.97 -8.46 -18.47
CA GLU A 3 -29.07 -7.34 -18.20
C GLU A 3 -27.71 -7.68 -18.79
N VAL A 4 -27.34 -6.96 -19.84
CA VAL A 4 -25.97 -6.94 -20.35
C VAL A 4 -25.14 -6.22 -19.29
N ARG A 5 -24.68 -6.95 -18.27
CA ARG A 5 -23.55 -6.51 -17.45
C ARG A 5 -22.36 -6.44 -18.41
N ILE A 6 -21.97 -5.23 -18.79
CA ILE A 6 -20.68 -4.98 -19.41
C ILE A 6 -19.64 -5.49 -18.39
N MET A 7 -19.08 -6.67 -18.64
CA MET A 7 -17.98 -7.19 -17.83
C MET A 7 -16.76 -6.35 -18.16
N VAL A 8 -16.43 -5.41 -17.27
CA VAL A 8 -15.17 -4.66 -17.32
C VAL A 8 -14.03 -5.68 -17.28
N THR A 9 -13.05 -5.57 -18.17
CA THR A 9 -11.94 -6.53 -18.23
C THR A 9 -10.95 -6.30 -17.08
N LYS A 10 -10.13 -7.31 -16.78
CA LYS A 10 -9.07 -7.19 -15.77
C LYS A 10 -8.10 -6.07 -16.11
N GLU A 11 -7.71 -5.99 -17.38
CA GLU A 11 -6.80 -4.98 -17.90
C GLU A 11 -7.38 -3.57 -17.77
N GLU A 12 -8.68 -3.42 -18.02
CA GLU A 12 -9.37 -2.13 -17.90
C GLU A 12 -9.43 -1.66 -16.44
N VAL A 13 -9.77 -2.55 -15.50
CA VAL A 13 -9.76 -2.22 -14.05
C VAL A 13 -8.36 -1.82 -13.59
N ILE A 14 -7.33 -2.57 -14.01
CA ILE A 14 -5.93 -2.26 -13.66
C ILE A 14 -5.52 -0.91 -14.25
N SER A 15 -5.86 -0.62 -15.51
CA SER A 15 -5.54 0.67 -16.14
C SER A 15 -6.21 1.81 -15.41
N LYS A 16 -7.51 1.69 -15.13
CA LYS A 16 -8.30 2.72 -14.46
C LYS A 16 -7.85 2.96 -13.02
N PHE A 17 -7.47 1.91 -12.32
CA PHE A 17 -6.86 2.00 -10.99
C PHE A 17 -5.57 2.83 -11.03
N LYS A 18 -4.67 2.53 -11.98
CA LYS A 18 -3.42 3.28 -12.15
C LYS A 18 -3.66 4.74 -12.53
N GLU A 19 -4.55 4.99 -13.49
CA GLU A 19 -4.95 6.33 -13.92
C GLU A 19 -5.48 7.16 -12.75
N ALA A 20 -6.35 6.59 -11.92
CA ALA A 20 -6.89 7.29 -10.75
C ALA A 20 -5.79 7.71 -9.77
N ILE A 21 -4.83 6.83 -9.49
CA ILE A 21 -3.69 7.16 -8.63
C ILE A 21 -2.82 8.25 -9.26
N ILE A 22 -2.47 8.13 -10.53
CA ILE A 22 -1.61 9.10 -11.23
C ILE A 22 -2.25 10.50 -11.22
N ASN A 23 -3.58 10.56 -11.36
CA ASN A 23 -4.34 11.81 -11.34
C ASN A 23 -4.67 12.33 -9.93
N GLY A 24 -4.35 11.56 -8.87
CA GLY A 24 -4.69 11.92 -7.50
C GLY A 24 -6.19 11.86 -7.18
N ASP A 25 -6.96 11.05 -7.93
CA ASP A 25 -8.39 10.89 -7.74
C ASP A 25 -8.68 9.79 -6.70
N GLU A 26 -8.93 10.22 -5.46
CA GLU A 26 -9.17 9.32 -4.32
C GLU A 26 -10.46 8.50 -4.50
N GLU A 27 -11.51 9.09 -5.05
CA GLU A 27 -12.81 8.44 -5.21
C GLU A 27 -12.75 7.33 -6.27
N GLU A 28 -12.16 7.62 -7.43
CA GLU A 28 -11.97 6.62 -8.47
C GLU A 28 -10.96 5.54 -8.04
N ALA A 29 -9.89 5.89 -7.31
CA ALA A 29 -8.93 4.89 -6.81
C ALA A 29 -9.62 3.88 -5.88
N VAL A 30 -10.46 4.35 -4.95
CA VAL A 30 -11.28 3.52 -4.06
C VAL A 30 -12.28 2.67 -4.84
N LYS A 31 -12.93 3.24 -5.86
CA LYS A 31 -13.89 2.53 -6.71
C LYS A 31 -13.23 1.39 -7.47
N TRP A 32 -12.11 1.64 -8.15
CA TRP A 32 -11.41 0.60 -8.91
C TRP A 32 -10.71 -0.42 -8.02
N ALA A 33 -10.29 -0.05 -6.81
CA ALA A 33 -9.88 -1.01 -5.79
C ALA A 33 -11.01 -1.99 -5.44
N LYS A 34 -12.24 -1.49 -5.20
CA LYS A 34 -13.42 -2.35 -4.95
C LYS A 34 -13.74 -3.25 -6.13
N GLU A 35 -13.69 -2.71 -7.35
CA GLU A 35 -13.96 -3.49 -8.56
C GLU A 35 -12.90 -4.57 -8.80
N SER A 36 -11.63 -4.29 -8.50
CA SER A 36 -10.57 -5.30 -8.60
C SER A 36 -10.86 -6.54 -7.74
N ILE A 37 -11.43 -6.34 -6.56
CA ILE A 37 -11.86 -7.42 -5.67
C ILE A 37 -13.05 -8.18 -6.27
N SER A 38 -14.03 -7.48 -6.85
CA SER A 38 -15.24 -8.09 -7.41
C SER A 38 -14.94 -9.05 -8.58
N ILE A 39 -13.91 -8.75 -9.37
CA ILE A 39 -13.46 -9.59 -10.49
C ILE A 39 -12.32 -10.56 -10.13
N GLY A 40 -11.95 -10.64 -8.84
CA GLY A 40 -10.99 -11.60 -8.31
C GLY A 40 -9.53 -11.32 -8.68
N LEU A 41 -9.13 -10.06 -8.83
CA LEU A 41 -7.72 -9.68 -8.86
C LEU A 41 -7.09 -9.84 -7.48
N ASP A 42 -5.80 -10.11 -7.47
CA ASP A 42 -5.05 -10.28 -6.22
C ASP A 42 -4.80 -8.91 -5.57
N ALA A 43 -5.29 -8.74 -4.34
CA ALA A 43 -5.19 -7.47 -3.62
C ALA A 43 -3.74 -7.06 -3.34
N TYR A 44 -2.84 -8.03 -3.13
CA TYR A 44 -1.43 -7.74 -2.92
C TYR A 44 -0.76 -7.26 -4.21
N GLU A 45 -1.07 -7.88 -5.35
CA GLU A 45 -0.59 -7.42 -6.66
C GLU A 45 -1.14 -6.03 -7.02
N MET A 46 -2.41 -5.76 -6.71
CA MET A 46 -3.03 -4.43 -6.87
C MET A 46 -2.26 -3.33 -6.11
N ILE A 47 -1.87 -3.59 -4.87
CA ILE A 47 -1.12 -2.62 -4.07
C ILE A 47 0.32 -2.49 -4.56
N THR A 48 1.05 -3.61 -4.65
CA THR A 48 2.51 -3.60 -4.78
C THR A 48 2.98 -3.38 -6.20
N LYS A 49 2.37 -4.04 -7.17
CA LYS A 49 2.75 -3.95 -8.58
C LYS A 49 2.03 -2.79 -9.23
N TYR A 50 0.71 -2.81 -9.28
CA TYR A 50 -0.03 -1.80 -10.05
C TYR A 50 -0.04 -0.44 -9.37
N GLY A 51 -0.23 -0.38 -8.05
CA GLY A 51 -0.06 0.87 -7.28
C GLY A 51 1.37 1.39 -7.32
N GLY A 52 2.37 0.50 -7.27
CA GLY A 52 3.79 0.84 -7.41
C GLY A 52 4.12 1.44 -8.78
N GLU A 53 3.70 0.80 -9.87
CA GLU A 53 3.85 1.30 -11.25
C GLU A 53 3.25 2.71 -11.41
N ALA A 54 2.07 2.96 -10.82
CA ALA A 54 1.43 4.27 -10.86
C ALA A 54 2.28 5.32 -10.13
N MET A 55 2.79 5.02 -8.95
CA MET A 55 3.66 5.93 -8.19
C MET A 55 5.02 6.16 -8.86
N GLU A 56 5.56 5.18 -9.58
CA GLU A 56 6.78 5.35 -10.38
C GLU A 56 6.56 6.39 -11.49
N ILE A 57 5.40 6.35 -12.16
CA ILE A 57 5.02 7.36 -13.15
C ILE A 57 4.91 8.75 -12.51
N VAL A 58 4.28 8.86 -11.35
CA VAL A 58 4.17 10.12 -10.59
C VAL A 58 5.56 10.65 -10.22
N SER A 59 6.45 9.79 -9.72
CA SER A 59 7.84 10.15 -9.40
C SER A 59 8.56 10.71 -10.63
N LYS A 60 8.44 10.00 -11.77
CA LYS A 60 9.04 10.46 -13.03
C LYS A 60 8.48 11.80 -13.49
N MET A 61 7.17 12.02 -13.38
CA MET A 61 6.55 13.32 -13.72
C MET A 61 7.08 14.45 -12.83
N TYR A 62 7.31 14.17 -11.55
CA TYR A 62 7.91 15.13 -10.62
C TYR A 62 9.38 15.43 -10.95
N GLU A 63 10.19 14.40 -11.21
CA GLU A 63 11.59 14.55 -11.63
C GLU A 63 11.74 15.34 -12.94
N GLU A 64 10.82 15.11 -13.88
CA GLU A 64 10.72 15.84 -15.15
C GLU A 64 10.10 17.25 -15.00
N LYS A 65 9.78 17.68 -13.75
CA LYS A 65 9.17 18.98 -13.42
C LYS A 65 7.83 19.23 -14.12
N LYS A 66 7.09 18.16 -14.44
CA LYS A 66 5.75 18.23 -15.02
C LYS A 66 4.66 18.45 -13.98
N ILE A 67 4.91 18.01 -12.74
CA ILE A 67 4.05 18.19 -11.59
C ILE A 67 4.87 18.69 -10.40
N PHE A 68 4.21 19.16 -9.35
CA PHE A 68 4.83 19.62 -8.12
C PHE A 68 4.50 18.67 -6.95
N VAL A 69 5.02 19.02 -5.78
CA VAL A 69 4.81 18.25 -4.55
C VAL A 69 3.32 18.05 -4.21
N PRO A 70 2.42 19.06 -4.36
CA PRO A 70 0.99 18.86 -4.08
C PRO A 70 0.36 17.71 -4.88
N GLU A 71 0.67 17.58 -6.16
CA GLU A 71 0.16 16.50 -7.00
C GLU A 71 0.70 15.13 -6.58
N VAL A 72 1.97 15.05 -6.16
CA VAL A 72 2.55 13.83 -5.60
C VAL A 72 1.80 13.42 -4.31
N LEU A 73 1.46 14.38 -3.47
CA LEU A 73 0.70 14.13 -2.23
C LEU A 73 -0.73 13.63 -2.53
N LEU A 74 -1.40 14.20 -3.53
CA LEU A 74 -2.72 13.71 -3.96
C LEU A 74 -2.67 12.27 -4.47
N ALA A 75 -1.67 11.93 -5.30
CA ALA A 75 -1.47 10.56 -5.77
C ALA A 75 -1.20 9.58 -4.61
N ALA A 76 -0.37 9.98 -3.65
CA ALA A 76 -0.07 9.19 -2.46
C ALA A 76 -1.32 8.97 -1.59
N ASN A 77 -2.19 9.97 -1.44
CA ASN A 77 -3.46 9.84 -0.72
C ASN A 77 -4.43 8.90 -1.46
N ALA A 78 -4.56 9.05 -2.78
CA ALA A 78 -5.39 8.18 -3.60
C ALA A 78 -4.97 6.70 -3.47
N LEU A 79 -3.66 6.42 -3.55
CA LEU A 79 -3.14 5.08 -3.30
C LEU A 79 -3.40 4.62 -1.86
N THR A 80 -3.19 5.48 -0.86
CA THR A 80 -3.42 5.13 0.56
C THR A 80 -4.87 4.72 0.81
N ASN A 81 -5.84 5.47 0.28
CA ASN A 81 -7.26 5.16 0.41
C ASN A 81 -7.63 3.86 -0.32
N ALA A 82 -7.06 3.62 -1.50
CA ALA A 82 -7.22 2.35 -2.20
C ALA A 82 -6.64 1.18 -1.38
N ILE A 83 -5.48 1.36 -0.76
CA ILE A 83 -4.85 0.35 0.08
C ILE A 83 -5.77 0.00 1.27
N GLU A 84 -6.45 0.96 1.91
CA GLU A 84 -7.42 0.67 3.00
C GLU A 84 -8.54 -0.28 2.56
N ILE A 85 -8.97 -0.19 1.30
CA ILE A 85 -9.96 -1.10 0.72
C ILE A 85 -9.37 -2.49 0.45
N LEU A 86 -8.13 -2.56 -0.03
CA LEU A 86 -7.49 -3.79 -0.49
C LEU A 86 -6.88 -4.61 0.66
N LYS A 87 -6.40 -3.96 1.72
CA LYS A 87 -5.74 -4.57 2.88
C LYS A 87 -6.49 -5.79 3.46
N PRO A 88 -7.83 -5.76 3.69
CA PRO A 88 -8.57 -6.90 4.24
C PRO A 88 -8.62 -8.13 3.32
N TYR A 89 -8.33 -7.97 2.04
CA TYR A 89 -8.43 -9.01 1.02
C TYR A 89 -7.06 -9.62 0.65
N ILE A 90 -5.98 -9.17 1.30
CA ILE A 90 -4.66 -9.77 1.14
C ILE A 90 -4.69 -11.18 1.73
N LYS A 91 -4.40 -12.19 0.90
CA LYS A 91 -4.30 -13.58 1.33
C LYS A 91 -2.95 -13.80 2.01
N ILE A 92 -2.98 -14.26 3.25
CA ILE A 92 -1.78 -14.46 4.05
C ILE A 92 -1.83 -15.86 4.66
N GLU A 93 -0.75 -16.61 4.47
CA GLU A 93 -0.56 -17.89 5.13
C GLU A 93 -0.01 -17.65 6.54
N THR A 94 -0.69 -18.20 7.54
CA THR A 94 -0.25 -18.09 8.94
C THR A 94 0.97 -18.98 9.17
N THR A 95 2.04 -18.42 9.74
CA THR A 95 3.16 -19.21 10.24
C THR A 95 2.87 -19.73 11.65
N LYS A 96 3.47 -20.88 12.01
CA LYS A 96 3.40 -21.44 13.36
C LYS A 96 4.54 -20.98 14.27
N VAL A 97 5.45 -20.14 13.77
CA VAL A 97 6.62 -19.68 14.54
C VAL A 97 6.32 -18.32 15.15
N PRO A 98 6.05 -18.24 16.48
CA PRO A 98 5.94 -16.97 17.14
C PRO A 98 7.31 -16.31 17.18
N ALA A 99 7.46 -15.19 16.48
CA ALA A 99 8.61 -14.30 16.59
C ALA A 99 8.14 -12.86 16.79
N LYS A 100 8.96 -12.08 17.47
CA LYS A 100 8.75 -10.65 17.68
C LYS A 100 9.52 -9.89 16.62
N ILE A 101 8.92 -8.83 16.09
CA ILE A 101 9.53 -8.00 15.06
C ILE A 101 9.43 -6.54 15.50
N VAL A 102 10.57 -5.87 15.64
CA VAL A 102 10.62 -4.41 15.78
C VAL A 102 10.69 -3.80 14.39
N LEU A 103 9.74 -2.93 14.06
CA LEU A 103 9.58 -2.31 12.75
C LEU A 103 9.50 -0.79 12.89
N GLY A 104 10.08 -0.03 11.97
CA GLY A 104 10.03 1.43 11.98
C GLY A 104 10.68 2.02 10.73
N VAL A 105 10.41 3.29 10.45
CA VAL A 105 11.17 4.08 9.46
C VAL A 105 12.28 4.83 10.19
N VAL A 106 13.49 4.82 9.63
CA VAL A 106 14.66 5.47 10.22
C VAL A 106 14.49 6.99 10.31
N GLU A 107 15.25 7.59 11.23
CA GLU A 107 15.34 9.04 11.42
C GLU A 107 15.61 9.78 10.09
N GLY A 108 14.90 10.88 9.88
CA GLY A 108 14.95 11.69 8.67
C GLY A 108 14.07 11.18 7.52
N ASP A 109 13.44 10.01 7.65
CA ASP A 109 12.52 9.47 6.65
C ASP A 109 11.09 9.31 7.20
N ILE A 110 10.15 9.92 6.47
CA ILE A 110 8.73 9.99 6.81
C ILE A 110 7.86 9.05 5.97
N HIS A 111 8.43 8.38 4.97
CA HIS A 111 7.70 7.52 4.04
C HIS A 111 7.37 6.18 4.70
N ASP A 112 6.10 5.98 5.06
CA ASP A 112 5.68 4.85 5.89
C ASP A 112 4.63 3.94 5.23
N ILE A 113 4.16 4.24 4.01
CA ILE A 113 3.17 3.43 3.28
C ILE A 113 3.65 1.97 3.15
N GLY A 114 4.88 1.76 2.68
CA GLY A 114 5.48 0.43 2.56
C GLY A 114 5.68 -0.26 3.91
N LYS A 115 6.16 0.46 4.93
CA LYS A 115 6.29 -0.07 6.30
C LYS A 115 4.93 -0.54 6.84
N ASN A 116 3.87 0.24 6.64
CA ASN A 116 2.53 -0.09 7.12
C ASN A 116 1.96 -1.32 6.40
N LEU A 117 2.28 -1.51 5.11
CA LEU A 117 1.95 -2.74 4.39
C LEU A 117 2.69 -3.95 4.99
N VAL A 118 4.01 -3.83 5.20
CA VAL A 118 4.83 -4.89 5.83
C VAL A 118 4.30 -5.25 7.21
N LYS A 119 3.93 -4.26 8.04
CA LYS A 119 3.31 -4.47 9.35
C LYS A 119 2.08 -5.37 9.24
N ILE A 120 1.17 -5.07 8.33
CA ILE A 120 -0.07 -5.84 8.14
C ILE A 120 0.25 -7.27 7.72
N MET A 121 1.18 -7.43 6.77
CA MET A 121 1.60 -8.75 6.30
C MET A 121 2.16 -9.60 7.45
N LEU A 122 3.05 -9.03 8.27
CA LEU A 122 3.65 -9.72 9.40
C LEU A 122 2.62 -10.03 10.50
N SER A 123 1.76 -9.07 10.85
CA SER A 123 0.71 -9.29 11.86
C SER A 123 -0.27 -10.38 11.45
N ALA A 124 -0.72 -10.39 10.20
CA ALA A 124 -1.63 -11.41 9.69
C ALA A 124 -0.94 -12.77 9.49
N ALA A 125 0.38 -12.80 9.29
CA ALA A 125 1.15 -14.05 9.32
C ALA A 125 1.31 -14.62 10.75
N GLY A 126 0.93 -13.88 11.80
CA GLY A 126 0.95 -14.31 13.19
C GLY A 126 2.15 -13.83 14.01
N PHE A 127 2.94 -12.89 13.49
CA PHE A 127 4.06 -12.28 14.22
C PHE A 127 3.57 -11.20 15.20
N GLU A 128 4.27 -11.06 16.34
CA GLU A 128 4.10 -9.93 17.24
C GLU A 128 4.92 -8.74 16.70
N VAL A 129 4.24 -7.76 16.13
CA VAL A 129 4.91 -6.60 15.49
C VAL A 129 4.88 -5.40 16.44
N ILE A 130 6.06 -4.95 16.86
CA ILE A 130 6.29 -3.72 17.61
C ILE A 130 6.67 -2.62 16.61
N ASP A 131 5.69 -1.81 16.24
CA ASP A 131 5.86 -0.72 15.28
C ASP A 131 6.23 0.59 15.99
N LEU A 132 7.45 1.07 15.76
CA LEU A 132 8.00 2.31 16.30
C LEU A 132 7.50 3.55 15.56
N GLY A 133 6.85 3.39 14.42
CA GLY A 133 6.38 4.50 13.59
C GLY A 133 7.43 4.92 12.55
N ARG A 134 7.54 6.23 12.33
CA ARG A 134 8.44 6.85 11.34
C ARG A 134 9.30 7.92 12.00
N ASP A 135 10.39 8.30 11.33
CA ASP A 135 11.37 9.25 11.87
C ASP A 135 11.94 8.81 13.23
N VAL A 136 12.39 7.55 13.31
CA VAL A 136 12.81 6.92 14.57
C VAL A 136 14.35 6.87 14.65
N PRO A 137 14.96 7.44 15.71
CA PRO A 137 16.40 7.35 15.95
C PRO A 137 16.87 5.90 16.07
N LEU A 138 18.04 5.58 15.48
CA LEU A 138 18.64 4.24 15.54
C LEU A 138 18.77 3.70 16.96
N GLN A 139 19.06 4.58 17.92
CA GLN A 139 19.18 4.22 19.32
C GLN A 139 17.88 3.61 19.88
N LYS A 140 16.72 4.11 19.43
CA LYS A 140 15.42 3.60 19.88
C LYS A 140 15.17 2.18 19.40
N PHE A 141 15.58 1.84 18.18
CA PHE A 141 15.53 0.46 17.69
C PHE A 141 16.35 -0.48 18.58
N ILE A 142 17.56 -0.08 18.97
CA ILE A 142 18.44 -0.88 19.83
C ILE A 142 17.81 -1.09 21.22
N GLU A 143 17.27 -0.02 21.81
CA GLU A 143 16.64 -0.06 23.12
C GLU A 143 15.43 -0.98 23.15
N VAL A 144 14.48 -0.78 22.22
CA VAL A 144 13.25 -1.58 22.19
C VAL A 144 13.57 -3.04 21.88
N THR A 145 14.44 -3.32 20.91
CA THR A 145 14.85 -4.69 20.57
C THR A 145 15.37 -5.45 21.80
N LYS A 146 16.21 -4.80 22.62
CA LYS A 146 16.72 -5.38 23.88
C LYS A 146 15.61 -5.57 24.92
N GLU A 147 14.71 -4.60 25.06
CA GLU A 147 13.60 -4.64 26.02
C GLU A 147 12.62 -5.79 25.70
N VAL A 148 12.22 -5.92 24.44
CA VAL A 148 11.21 -6.90 24.02
C VAL A 148 11.78 -8.28 23.72
N LYS A 149 13.12 -8.40 23.66
CA LYS A 149 13.88 -9.59 23.26
C LYS A 149 13.48 -10.08 21.86
N ALA A 150 13.42 -9.13 20.92
CA ALA A 150 13.24 -9.39 19.50
C ALA A 150 14.59 -9.65 18.81
#